data_AF-M6Q4S6-F1
#
_entry.id   AF-M6Q4S6-F1
#
_cell.length_a   1.000
_cell.length_b   1.000
_cell.length_c   1.000
_cell.angle_alpha   90.00
_cell.angle_beta   90.00
_cell.angle_gamma   90.00
#
_symmetry.space_group_name_H-M   'P 1'
#
loop_
_entity.id
_entity.type
_entity.pdbx_description
1 polymer ?
#
loop_
_entity_poly.entity_id
_entity_poly.type
_entity_poly.pdbx_seq_one_letter_code
_entity_poly.pdbx_strand_id
1 'polypeptide(L)'
;MKQKLKTKEKEKSLENTVIVKKNLFRKSNQAFFLGLFFLLLGLFLLRFFPEGKISEGFGGVSVHGLFLTSGIVLMSWFKSGEILRSLGDFISKARGGGNS
;
A
#
# COMPACT_ATOMS: atom_id res chain seq x y z
N MET A 1 -12.70 -45.82 -2.42
CA MET A 1 -12.79 -45.07 -3.71
C MET A 1 -13.35 -43.64 -3.60
N LYS A 2 -14.23 -43.30 -2.65
CA LYS A 2 -14.82 -41.94 -2.54
C LYS A 2 -13.87 -40.80 -2.14
N GLN A 3 -12.74 -41.07 -1.48
CA GLN A 3 -11.80 -40.02 -1.06
C GLN A 3 -10.95 -39.46 -2.21
N LYS A 4 -10.57 -40.30 -3.19
CA LYS A 4 -9.72 -39.90 -4.32
C LYS A 4 -10.43 -38.93 -5.29
N LEU A 5 -11.75 -39.02 -5.38
CA LEU A 5 -12.60 -38.11 -6.16
C LEU A 5 -12.69 -36.72 -5.52
N LYS A 6 -12.81 -36.63 -4.19
CA LYS A 6 -12.83 -35.34 -3.46
C LYS A 6 -11.52 -34.56 -3.58
N THR A 7 -10.38 -35.25 -3.68
CA THR A 7 -9.07 -34.60 -3.85
C THR A 7 -8.94 -33.96 -5.24
N LYS A 8 -9.38 -34.66 -6.30
CA LYS A 8 -9.33 -34.15 -7.68
C LYS A 8 -10.26 -32.96 -7.91
N GLU A 9 -11.42 -32.93 -7.24
CA GLU A 9 -12.32 -31.76 -7.28
C GLU A 9 -11.72 -30.53 -6.60
N LYS A 10 -11.03 -30.71 -5.47
CA LYS A 10 -10.32 -29.63 -4.77
C LYS A 10 -9.12 -29.11 -5.56
N GLU A 11 -8.36 -29.97 -6.24
CA GLU A 11 -7.28 -29.53 -7.14
C GLU A 11 -7.82 -28.69 -8.30
N LYS A 12 -8.95 -29.08 -8.90
CA LYS A 12 -9.60 -28.30 -9.96
C LYS A 12 -10.14 -26.95 -9.49
N SER A 13 -10.59 -26.83 -8.24
CA SER A 13 -11.00 -25.54 -7.66
C SER A 13 -9.79 -24.65 -7.32
N LEU A 14 -8.61 -25.24 -7.11
CA LEU A 14 -7.36 -24.53 -6.87
C LEU A 14 -6.69 -24.04 -8.16
N GLU A 15 -6.91 -24.70 -9.31
CA GLU A 15 -6.45 -24.21 -10.63
C GLU A 15 -7.08 -22.87 -11.03
N ASN A 16 -8.30 -22.58 -10.54
CA ASN A 16 -8.97 -21.29 -10.73
C ASN A 16 -8.64 -20.27 -9.62
N THR A 17 -7.79 -20.64 -8.67
CA THR A 17 -7.23 -19.65 -7.76
C THR A 17 -6.24 -18.86 -8.58
N VAL A 18 -6.72 -17.73 -9.11
CA VAL A 18 -5.89 -16.70 -9.73
C VAL A 18 -4.73 -16.45 -8.77
N ILE A 19 -3.58 -17.07 -9.05
CA ILE A 19 -2.32 -16.69 -8.43
C ILE A 19 -2.08 -15.32 -9.01
N VAL A 20 -2.67 -14.31 -8.36
CA VAL A 20 -2.44 -12.91 -8.67
C VAL A 20 -0.95 -12.76 -8.46
N LYS A 21 -0.17 -12.82 -9.55
CA LYS A 21 1.25 -12.46 -9.55
C LYS A 21 1.28 -11.04 -9.01
N LYS A 22 1.53 -10.91 -7.70
CA LYS A 22 1.68 -9.63 -7.03
C LYS A 22 3.00 -9.07 -7.55
N ASN A 23 2.94 -8.40 -8.69
CA ASN A 23 4.09 -7.74 -9.26
C ASN A 23 4.53 -6.67 -8.26
N LEU A 24 5.72 -6.84 -7.70
CA LEU A 24 6.30 -5.91 -6.73
C LEU A 24 6.44 -4.50 -7.32
N PHE A 25 6.48 -4.36 -8.64
CA PHE A 25 6.59 -3.08 -9.36
C PHE A 25 5.27 -2.58 -9.97
N ARG A 26 4.11 -3.08 -9.50
CA ARG A 26 2.82 -2.49 -9.88
C ARG A 26 2.84 -0.99 -9.56
N LYS A 27 2.24 -0.13 -10.39
CA LYS A 27 2.19 1.34 -10.14
C LYS A 27 1.73 1.69 -8.72
N SER A 28 0.85 0.87 -8.14
CA SER A 28 0.44 0.95 -6.73
C SER A 28 1.64 0.97 -5.76
N ASN A 29 2.63 0.10 -5.95
CA ASN A 29 3.79 -0.04 -5.06
C ASN A 29 4.83 1.09 -5.27
N GLN A 30 4.78 1.81 -6.39
CA GLN A 30 5.69 2.93 -6.65
C GLN A 30 5.53 4.05 -5.61
N ALA A 31 4.30 4.32 -5.16
CA ALA A 31 4.04 5.29 -4.11
C ALA A 31 4.66 4.87 -2.77
N PHE A 32 4.65 3.57 -2.47
CA PHE A 32 5.32 3.03 -1.28
C PHE A 32 6.84 3.21 -1.35
N PHE A 33 7.47 2.85 -2.48
CA PHE A 33 8.92 3.02 -2.65
C PHE A 33 9.34 4.49 -2.69
N LEU A 34 8.54 5.37 -3.30
CA LEU A 34 8.77 6.81 -3.27
C LEU A 34 8.67 7.36 -1.85
N GLY A 35 7.66 6.92 -1.10
CA GLY A 35 7.53 7.26 0.31
C GLY A 35 8.74 6.79 1.12
N LEU A 36 9.21 5.56 0.90
CA LEU A 36 10.40 5.00 1.54
C LEU A 36 11.66 5.82 1.22
N PHE A 37 11.82 6.23 -0.04
CA PHE A 37 12.90 7.11 -0.45
C PHE A 37 12.86 8.45 0.29
N PHE A 38 11.68 9.08 0.40
CA PHE A 38 11.52 10.34 1.14
C PHE A 38 11.79 10.18 2.63
N LEU A 39 11.39 9.06 3.23
CA LEU A 39 11.69 8.77 4.62
C LEU A 39 13.21 8.68 4.86
N LEU A 40 13.91 7.91 4.02
CA LEU A 40 15.37 7.75 4.12
C LEU A 40 16.10 9.08 3.90
N LEU A 41 15.67 9.86 2.91
CA LEU A 41 16.21 11.20 2.66
C LEU A 41 15.94 12.14 3.83
N GLY A 42 14.74 12.10 4.42
CA GLY A 42 14.40 12.87 5.61
C GLY A 42 15.27 12.51 6.83
N LEU A 43 15.55 11.23 7.05
CA LEU A 43 16.46 10.76 8.09
C LEU A 43 17.91 11.18 7.82
N PHE A 44 18.35 11.11 6.56
CA PHE A 44 19.67 11.60 6.16
C PHE A 44 19.81 13.10 6.44
N LEU A 45 18.83 13.91 6.01
CA LEU A 45 18.82 15.35 6.25
C LEU A 45 18.75 15.68 7.74
N LEU A 46 17.98 14.92 8.53
CA LEU A 46 17.95 15.09 9.98
C LEU A 46 19.34 14.83 10.61
N ARG A 47 20.09 13.86 10.09
CA ARG A 47 21.42 13.50 10.63
C ARG A 47 22.51 14.50 10.25
N PHE A 48 22.52 14.98 9.01
CA PHE A 48 23.61 15.80 8.48
C PHE A 48 23.29 17.29 8.44
N PHE A 49 22.01 17.67 8.35
CA PHE A 49 21.53 19.05 8.24
C PHE A 49 20.32 19.29 9.17
N PRO A 50 20.46 19.06 10.49
CA PRO A 50 19.35 19.16 11.43
C PRO A 50 18.72 20.57 11.45
N GLU A 51 19.54 21.61 11.27
CA GLU A 51 19.10 23.01 11.23
C GLU A 51 18.57 23.45 9.86
N GLY A 52 18.50 22.56 8.88
CA GLY A 52 17.96 22.84 7.56
C GLY A 52 16.47 23.22 7.64
N LYS A 53 16.17 24.50 7.37
CA LYS A 53 14.82 25.06 7.37
C LYS A 53 14.46 25.61 5.99
N ILE A 54 13.20 25.40 5.60
CA ILE A 54 12.65 25.94 4.34
C ILE A 54 12.08 27.34 4.57
N SER A 55 11.58 27.61 5.79
CA SER A 55 11.02 28.91 6.18
C SER A 55 11.24 29.17 7.66
N GLU A 56 11.48 30.42 8.03
CA GLU A 56 11.60 30.90 9.41
C GLU A 56 10.37 31.75 9.80
N GLY A 57 9.94 31.67 11.07
CA GLY A 57 8.75 32.36 11.59
C GLY A 57 7.70 31.45 12.25
N PHE A 58 6.51 31.97 12.52
CA PHE A 58 5.40 31.21 13.11
C PHE A 58 4.91 30.16 12.08
N GLY A 59 5.20 28.88 12.35
CA GLY A 59 4.96 27.79 11.39
C GLY A 59 6.18 27.35 10.58
N GLY A 60 7.40 27.68 11.03
CA GLY A 60 8.65 27.26 10.38
C GLY A 60 8.67 25.75 10.06
N VAL A 61 8.92 25.44 8.79
CA VAL A 61 8.96 24.07 8.27
C VAL A 61 10.40 23.64 8.13
N SER A 62 10.78 22.58 8.86
CA SER A 62 12.09 21.96 8.69
C SER A 62 12.12 21.11 7.42
N VAL A 63 13.25 21.12 6.72
CA VAL A 63 13.43 20.33 5.48
C VAL A 63 13.24 18.85 5.80
N HIS A 64 13.86 18.37 6.87
CA HIS A 64 13.75 16.98 7.30
C HIS A 64 12.31 16.61 7.68
N GLY A 65 11.60 17.49 8.39
CA GLY A 65 10.21 17.26 8.80
C GLY A 65 9.28 17.10 7.59
N LEU A 66 9.49 17.90 6.55
CA LEU A 66 8.75 17.79 5.29
C LEU A 66 8.96 16.43 4.61
N PHE A 67 10.21 15.97 4.47
CA PHE A 67 10.50 14.68 3.84
C PHE A 67 10.03 13.48 4.68
N LEU A 68 10.18 13.54 6.00
CA LEU A 68 9.71 12.47 6.90
C LEU A 68 8.18 12.35 6.86
N THR A 69 7.46 13.46 7.02
CA THR A 69 5.99 13.45 7.03
C THR A 69 5.42 13.04 5.67
N SER A 70 5.94 13.59 4.57
CA SER A 70 5.52 13.18 3.22
C SER A 70 5.83 11.72 2.93
N GLY A 71 6.99 11.20 3.36
CA GLY A 71 7.34 9.78 3.23
C GLY A 71 6.34 8.86 3.94
N ILE A 72 5.97 9.19 5.18
CA ILE A 72 4.97 8.44 5.96
C ILE A 72 3.59 8.50 5.29
N VAL A 73 3.17 9.68 4.83
CA VAL A 73 1.88 9.86 4.15
C VAL A 73 1.82 9.05 2.86
N LEU A 74 2.86 9.09 2.02
CA LEU A 74 2.93 8.34 0.77
C LEU A 74 2.90 6.81 1.00
N MET A 75 3.65 6.33 1.99
CA MET A 75 3.62 4.91 2.36
C MET A 75 2.26 4.48 2.94
N SER A 76 1.60 5.37 3.70
CA SER A 76 0.27 5.11 4.27
C SER A 76 -0.84 5.18 3.22
N TRP A 77 -0.71 6.08 2.23
CA TRP A 77 -1.66 6.25 1.13
C TRP A 77 -1.80 4.97 0.29
N PHE A 78 -0.69 4.25 0.09
CA PHE A 78 -0.72 2.93 -0.55
C PHE A 78 -1.65 1.95 0.19
N LYS A 79 -1.62 1.95 1.53
CA LYS A 79 -2.47 1.09 2.36
C LYS A 79 -3.94 1.53 2.29
N SER A 80 -4.21 2.83 2.22
CA SER A 80 -5.57 3.37 2.09
C SER A 80 -6.25 2.98 0.78
N GLY A 81 -5.52 2.89 -0.34
CA GLY A 81 -6.09 2.46 -1.63
C GLY A 81 -6.55 0.99 -1.63
N GLU A 82 -5.80 0.10 -0.97
CA GLU A 82 -6.23 -1.29 -0.79
C GLU A 82 -7.42 -1.40 0.18
N ILE A 83 -7.43 -0.58 1.24
CA ILE A 83 -8.55 -0.53 2.19
C ILE A 83 -9.82 -0.03 1.49
N LEU A 84 -9.77 1.05 0.71
CA LEU A 84 -10.90 1.58 -0.07
C LEU A 84 -11.47 0.54 -1.05
N ARG A 85 -10.59 -0.22 -1.70
CA ARG A 85 -11.02 -1.30 -2.61
C ARG A 85 -11.69 -2.43 -1.84
N SER A 86 -11.12 -2.85 -0.71
CA SER A 86 -11.73 -3.87 0.15
C SER A 86 -13.06 -3.41 0.77
N LEU A 87 -13.19 -2.13 1.11
CA LEU A 87 -14.41 -1.52 1.63
C LEU A 87 -15.47 -1.44 0.53
N GLY A 88 -15.07 -1.07 -0.70
CA GLY A 88 -15.94 -1.08 -1.88
C GLY A 88 -16.45 -2.48 -2.20
N ASP A 89 -15.59 -3.50 -2.16
CA ASP A 89 -15.97 -4.91 -2.35
C ASP A 89 -16.90 -5.40 -1.22
N PHE A 90 -16.67 -4.97 0.02
CA PHE A 90 -17.52 -5.28 1.17
C PHE A 90 -18.91 -4.64 1.04
N ILE A 91 -18.98 -3.35 0.69
CA ILE A 91 -20.23 -2.63 0.46
C ILE A 91 -20.97 -3.22 -0.74
N SER A 92 -20.28 -3.56 -1.84
CA SER A 92 -20.88 -4.18 -3.02
C SER A 92 -21.50 -5.55 -2.71
N LYS A 93 -20.81 -6.38 -1.92
CA LYS A 93 -21.35 -7.66 -1.43
C LYS A 93 -22.51 -7.49 -0.46
N ALA A 94 -22.41 -6.53 0.46
CA ALA A 94 -23.47 -6.25 1.44
C ALA A 94 -24.73 -5.61 0.81
N ARG A 95 -24.58 -4.88 -0.31
CA ARG A 95 -25.68 -4.23 -1.03
C ARG A 95 -26.38 -5.12 -2.05
N GLY A 96 -26.01 -6.40 -2.16
CA GLY A 96 -26.74 -7.38 -2.99
C GLY A 96 -26.43 -7.32 -4.49
N GLY A 97 -25.19 -7.01 -4.89
CA GLY A 97 -24.74 -7.12 -6.27
C GLY A 97 -24.53 -8.56 -6.73
N GLY A 98 -25.59 -9.38 -6.74
CA GLY A 98 -25.60 -10.73 -7.27
C GLY A 98 -26.82 -10.91 -8.16
N ASN A 99 -26.69 -10.60 -9.44
CA ASN A 99 -27.65 -11.06 -10.44
C ASN A 99 -26.94 -11.28 -11.79
N SER A 100 -26.34 -12.46 -11.92
CA SER A 100 -26.26 -13.36 -13.11
C SER A 100 -25.31 -14.50 -12.79
#